data_AF-A0A3B8VLM7-F1
#
_entry.id   AF-A0A3B8VLM7-F1
#
_cell.length_a   1.000
_cell.length_b   1.000
_cell.length_c   1.000
_cell.angle_alpha   90.00
_cell.angle_beta   90.00
_cell.angle_gamma   90.00
#
_symmetry.space_group_name_H-M   'P 1'
#
loop_
_entity.id
_entity.type
_entity.pdbx_description
1 polymer ?
#
loop_
_entity_poly.entity_id
_entity_poly.type
_entity_poly.pdbx_seq_one_letter_code
_entity_poly.pdbx_strand_id
1 'polypeptide(L)'
;MRLILLLVITLFTNVSFAQQTVADIKSFENALQMYDNGQFQQAIVYFRSDQSPVSQLFLAKSYFALGQNSEAEIIAKRLSNLQDIEIQLEANYLQSLIFIGKKQFVEAINLLSRTLLLSENYNNSILRDISELQHKLIAYLSFNQRLTAIRSVDDENIRNKIVLDYYSDYPQAQATRLLEELMRIDSSLNLSGHLRRASSQKINVNNRYKREYPTGNIINMGVLLPSFARSANDKSVSRGLYNGLLISVDEFNRTNTDRKIKLHYLDSDEIKNNLRSGLQRAIDELNIDVIVGPLFSEQVEDLSTFVDRLAIPFIAPLANTFDISGGHDFILQINPSFESRGRQTARIAINSLKLHNFGVMTEKGTHGETDATAFAEEVTK
;
A
#
# COMPACT_ATOMS: atom_id res chain seq x y z
N MET A 1 -0.07 -4.89 -15.30
CA MET A 1 0.25 -3.76 -16.19
C MET A 1 -0.23 -4.11 -17.60
N ARG A 2 -1.30 -3.50 -18.12
CA ARG A 2 -1.85 -3.79 -19.45
C ARG A 2 -1.64 -2.59 -20.38
N LEU A 3 -0.50 -2.52 -21.07
CA LEU A 3 -0.23 -1.49 -22.08
C LEU A 3 0.94 -1.90 -22.98
N ILE A 4 0.64 -2.67 -24.05
CA ILE A 4 1.64 -3.17 -25.01
C ILE A 4 1.19 -3.08 -26.48
N LEU A 5 -0.09 -3.26 -26.81
CA LEU A 5 -0.47 -3.57 -28.20
C LEU A 5 -0.54 -2.38 -29.20
N LEU A 6 -0.51 -1.12 -28.75
CA LEU A 6 -0.83 0.03 -29.61
C LEU A 6 0.39 0.84 -30.10
N LEU A 7 1.52 0.82 -29.37
CA LEU A 7 2.68 1.66 -29.67
C LEU A 7 3.59 1.08 -30.78
N VAL A 8 3.48 -0.23 -31.07
CA VAL A 8 4.34 -0.93 -32.03
C VAL A 8 3.91 -0.73 -33.50
N ILE A 9 2.64 -0.40 -33.76
CA ILE A 9 2.07 -0.46 -35.12
C ILE A 9 2.19 0.86 -35.90
N THR A 10 2.26 2.02 -35.23
CA THR A 10 2.15 3.33 -35.88
C THR A 10 3.48 3.99 -36.28
N LEU A 11 4.62 3.63 -35.67
CA LEU A 11 5.89 4.36 -35.80
C LEU A 11 6.82 3.91 -36.96
N PHE A 12 6.52 2.81 -37.66
CA PHE A 12 7.48 2.18 -38.61
C PHE A 12 7.25 2.47 -40.10
N THR A 13 6.36 3.39 -40.48
CA THR A 13 6.02 3.60 -41.92
C THR A 13 7.02 4.42 -42.73
N ASN A 14 8.04 5.05 -42.12
CA ASN A 14 9.06 5.80 -42.85
C ASN A 14 10.45 5.73 -42.17
N VAL A 15 11.39 4.99 -42.79
CA VAL A 15 12.80 5.36 -43.07
C VAL A 15 13.57 4.12 -43.57
N SER A 16 14.29 4.28 -44.68
CA SER A 16 15.05 3.20 -45.32
C SER A 16 16.41 2.92 -44.64
N PHE A 17 16.50 1.91 -43.79
CA PHE A 17 17.76 1.28 -43.35
C PHE A 17 17.57 -0.24 -43.24
N ALA A 18 17.90 -0.99 -44.31
CA ALA A 18 17.34 -2.33 -44.55
C ALA A 18 18.20 -3.55 -44.11
N GLN A 19 19.34 -3.37 -43.42
CA GLN A 19 20.18 -4.51 -42.99
C GLN A 19 20.54 -4.54 -41.50
N GLN A 20 20.52 -3.41 -40.80
CA GLN A 20 20.79 -3.36 -39.35
C GLN A 20 19.50 -3.59 -38.52
N THR A 21 18.36 -3.20 -39.07
CA THR A 21 17.04 -3.19 -38.40
C THR A 21 16.48 -4.56 -38.03
N VAL A 22 16.64 -5.60 -38.87
CA VAL A 22 15.96 -6.90 -38.65
C VAL A 22 16.52 -7.67 -37.44
N ALA A 23 17.80 -7.52 -37.14
CA ALA A 23 18.43 -8.13 -35.96
C ALA A 23 18.00 -7.42 -34.67
N ASP A 24 18.03 -6.08 -34.68
CA ASP A 24 17.67 -5.25 -33.53
C ASP A 24 16.17 -5.36 -33.19
N ILE A 25 15.29 -5.43 -34.21
CA ILE A 25 13.84 -5.68 -34.02
C ILE A 25 13.61 -7.02 -33.33
N LYS A 26 14.24 -8.11 -33.80
CA LYS A 26 14.10 -9.43 -33.14
C LYS A 26 14.69 -9.44 -31.73
N SER A 27 15.77 -8.69 -31.48
CA SER A 27 16.35 -8.52 -30.15
C SER A 27 15.35 -7.85 -29.19
N PHE A 28 14.68 -6.79 -29.64
CA PHE A 28 13.68 -6.06 -28.88
C PHE A 28 12.39 -6.88 -28.65
N GLU A 29 11.88 -7.59 -29.67
CA GLU A 29 10.73 -8.50 -29.53
C GLU A 29 10.99 -9.62 -28.51
N ASN A 30 12.17 -10.24 -28.54
CA ASN A 30 12.57 -11.23 -27.54
C ASN A 30 12.66 -10.62 -26.13
N ALA A 31 13.16 -9.39 -26.01
CA ALA A 31 13.24 -8.67 -24.74
C ALA A 31 11.84 -8.33 -24.16
N LEU A 32 10.88 -7.96 -25.02
CA LEU A 32 9.47 -7.81 -24.65
C LEU A 32 8.86 -9.13 -24.18
N GLN A 33 9.11 -10.25 -24.89
CA GLN A 33 8.61 -11.55 -24.46
C GLN A 33 9.19 -11.96 -23.09
N MET A 34 10.47 -11.69 -22.84
CA MET A 34 11.09 -11.89 -21.52
C MET A 34 10.45 -11.00 -20.45
N TYR A 35 10.18 -9.72 -20.78
CA TYR A 35 9.52 -8.77 -19.88
C TYR A 35 8.10 -9.26 -19.49
N ASP A 36 7.31 -9.70 -20.46
CA ASP A 36 5.94 -10.19 -20.25
C ASP A 36 5.89 -11.49 -19.45
N ASN A 37 6.90 -12.35 -19.61
CA ASN A 37 7.11 -13.55 -18.80
C ASN A 37 7.67 -13.26 -17.39
N GLY A 38 7.88 -11.98 -17.02
CA GLY A 38 8.45 -11.57 -15.73
C GLY A 38 9.96 -11.82 -15.60
N GLN A 39 10.66 -12.15 -16.68
CA GLN A 39 12.10 -12.45 -16.72
C GLN A 39 12.94 -11.15 -16.78
N PHE A 40 12.60 -10.16 -15.94
CA PHE A 40 13.13 -8.79 -16.00
C PHE A 40 14.66 -8.72 -15.99
N GLN A 41 15.32 -9.59 -15.20
CA GLN A 41 16.79 -9.64 -15.14
C GLN A 41 17.44 -10.02 -16.48
N GLN A 42 16.77 -10.84 -17.30
CA GLN A 42 17.23 -11.20 -18.65
C GLN A 42 16.88 -10.08 -19.63
N ALA A 43 15.65 -9.56 -19.57
CA ALA A 43 15.18 -8.47 -20.42
C ALA A 43 16.06 -7.20 -20.31
N ILE A 44 16.55 -6.87 -19.10
CA ILE A 44 17.50 -5.75 -18.85
C ILE A 44 18.76 -5.85 -19.70
N VAL A 45 19.29 -7.06 -19.95
CA VAL A 45 20.52 -7.23 -20.75
C VAL A 45 20.29 -6.73 -22.18
N TYR A 46 19.14 -7.08 -22.76
CA TYR A 46 18.74 -6.65 -24.09
C TYR A 46 18.35 -5.17 -24.14
N PHE A 47 17.48 -4.70 -23.24
CA PHE A 47 17.05 -3.28 -23.24
C PHE A 47 18.19 -2.29 -22.92
N ARG A 48 19.25 -2.73 -22.23
CA ARG A 48 20.45 -1.90 -22.03
C ARG A 48 21.28 -1.74 -23.32
N SER A 49 21.20 -2.69 -24.25
CA SER A 49 21.96 -2.64 -25.50
C SER A 49 21.39 -1.64 -26.51
N ASP A 50 20.07 -1.46 -26.55
CA ASP A 50 19.40 -0.45 -27.37
C ASP A 50 19.14 0.85 -26.59
N GLN A 51 19.59 1.97 -27.15
CA GLN A 51 19.44 3.32 -26.59
C GLN A 51 18.17 4.05 -27.07
N SER A 52 17.30 3.39 -27.86
CA SER A 52 16.01 3.96 -28.26
C SER A 52 15.17 4.36 -27.04
N PRO A 53 14.35 5.44 -27.12
CA PRO A 53 13.51 5.87 -26.01
C PRO A 53 12.57 4.77 -25.50
N VAL A 54 12.05 3.93 -26.40
CA VAL A 54 11.20 2.78 -26.08
C VAL A 54 11.97 1.72 -25.30
N SER A 55 13.15 1.30 -25.77
CA SER A 55 13.99 0.33 -25.05
C SER A 55 14.41 0.85 -23.68
N GLN A 56 14.81 2.12 -23.59
CA GLN A 56 15.15 2.75 -22.31
C GLN A 56 13.93 2.85 -21.35
N LEU A 57 12.72 3.03 -21.87
CA LEU A 57 11.50 2.97 -21.05
C LEU A 57 11.26 1.56 -20.49
N PHE A 58 11.40 0.52 -21.31
CA PHE A 58 11.28 -0.87 -20.84
C PHE A 58 12.42 -1.28 -19.89
N LEU A 59 13.64 -0.73 -20.06
CA LEU A 59 14.74 -0.85 -19.11
C LEU A 59 14.35 -0.28 -17.73
N ALA A 60 13.80 0.94 -17.69
CA ALA A 60 13.33 1.57 -16.46
C ALA A 60 12.20 0.77 -15.79
N LYS A 61 11.21 0.32 -16.59
CA LYS A 61 10.10 -0.53 -16.12
C LYS A 61 10.61 -1.87 -15.57
N SER A 62 11.67 -2.44 -16.15
CA SER A 62 12.29 -3.69 -15.68
C SER A 62 13.02 -3.51 -14.35
N TYR A 63 13.78 -2.42 -14.19
CA TYR A 63 14.41 -2.08 -12.91
C TYR A 63 13.38 -1.86 -11.80
N PHE A 64 12.31 -1.11 -12.10
CA PHE A 64 11.21 -0.90 -11.17
C PHE A 64 10.54 -2.21 -10.74
N ALA A 65 10.28 -3.13 -11.67
CA ALA A 65 9.71 -4.44 -11.38
C ALA A 65 10.62 -5.32 -10.48
N LEU A 66 11.94 -5.11 -10.51
CA LEU A 66 12.91 -5.75 -9.60
C LEU A 66 13.07 -4.99 -8.26
N GLY A 67 12.42 -3.85 -8.08
CA GLY A 67 12.58 -2.96 -6.92
C GLY A 67 13.86 -2.12 -6.95
N GLN A 68 14.55 -2.04 -8.08
CA GLN A 68 15.76 -1.23 -8.29
C GLN A 68 15.37 0.24 -8.60
N ASN A 69 14.66 0.85 -7.65
CA ASN A 69 13.95 2.12 -7.82
C ASN A 69 14.89 3.30 -8.19
N SER A 70 16.14 3.31 -7.71
CA SER A 70 17.12 4.36 -8.04
C SER A 70 17.48 4.38 -9.52
N GLU A 71 17.75 3.21 -10.12
CA GLU A 71 18.08 3.10 -11.55
C GLU A 71 16.86 3.38 -12.43
N ALA A 72 15.68 2.91 -12.00
CA ALA A 72 14.43 3.21 -12.67
C ALA A 72 14.13 4.72 -12.68
N GLU A 73 14.36 5.42 -11.56
CA GLU A 73 14.12 6.87 -11.45
C GLU A 73 15.08 7.69 -12.32
N ILE A 74 16.37 7.35 -12.33
CA ILE A 74 17.38 8.04 -13.16
C ILE A 74 16.99 7.99 -14.63
N ILE A 75 16.55 6.83 -15.11
CA ILE A 75 16.15 6.64 -16.51
C ILE A 75 14.81 7.32 -16.77
N ALA A 76 13.79 7.11 -15.93
CA ALA A 76 12.47 7.74 -16.08
C ALA A 76 12.57 9.27 -16.11
N LYS A 77 13.33 9.88 -15.19
CA LYS A 77 13.58 11.32 -15.14
C LYS A 77 14.30 11.86 -16.38
N ARG A 78 15.13 11.06 -17.05
CA ARG A 78 15.73 11.45 -18.34
C ARG A 78 14.69 11.39 -19.46
N LEU A 79 13.86 10.33 -19.49
CA LEU A 79 12.83 10.11 -20.50
C LEU A 79 11.70 11.14 -20.42
N SER A 80 11.33 11.61 -19.23
CA SER A 80 10.31 12.65 -19.04
C SER A 80 10.66 14.03 -19.63
N ASN A 81 11.89 14.22 -20.13
CA ASN A 81 12.35 15.46 -20.78
C ASN A 81 12.40 15.37 -22.33
N LEU A 82 11.95 14.29 -22.98
CA LEU A 82 12.32 13.95 -24.38
C LEU A 82 11.55 14.58 -25.57
N GLN A 83 10.57 15.47 -25.39
CA GLN A 83 9.64 15.95 -26.44
C GLN A 83 8.67 14.90 -27.02
N ASP A 84 9.05 13.63 -27.14
CA ASP A 84 8.11 12.53 -27.43
C ASP A 84 7.08 12.41 -26.29
N ILE A 85 5.84 12.80 -26.57
CA ILE A 85 4.80 12.88 -25.56
C ILE A 85 4.38 11.52 -25.01
N GLU A 86 4.41 10.45 -25.82
CA GLU A 86 4.01 9.12 -25.37
C GLU A 86 5.05 8.55 -24.39
N ILE A 87 6.33 8.72 -24.72
CA ILE A 87 7.44 8.35 -23.83
C ILE A 87 7.45 9.23 -22.57
N GLN A 88 7.19 10.54 -22.68
CA GLN A 88 7.11 11.42 -21.51
C GLN A 88 5.98 11.01 -20.55
N LEU A 89 4.79 10.69 -21.07
CA LEU A 89 3.64 10.28 -20.26
C LEU A 89 3.91 8.98 -19.48
N GLU A 90 4.41 7.97 -20.18
CA GLU A 90 4.80 6.68 -19.58
C GLU A 90 5.94 6.83 -18.56
N ALA A 91 6.93 7.69 -18.85
CA ALA A 91 8.01 7.98 -17.92
C ALA A 91 7.54 8.75 -16.66
N ASN A 92 6.66 9.74 -16.81
CA ASN A 92 6.06 10.48 -15.69
C ASN A 92 5.17 9.58 -14.83
N TYR A 93 4.41 8.68 -15.45
CA TYR A 93 3.62 7.67 -14.73
C TYR A 93 4.51 6.75 -13.89
N LEU A 94 5.57 6.19 -14.49
CA LEU A 94 6.55 5.36 -13.79
C LEU A 94 7.27 6.13 -12.66
N GLN A 95 7.68 7.37 -12.91
CA GLN A 95 8.34 8.21 -11.90
C GLN A 95 7.38 8.53 -10.73
N SER A 96 6.09 8.74 -11.01
CA SER A 96 5.07 8.92 -9.97
C SER A 96 4.87 7.65 -9.13
N LEU A 97 4.88 6.46 -9.74
CA LEU A 97 4.86 5.19 -9.00
C LEU A 97 6.07 5.06 -8.06
N ILE A 98 7.27 5.39 -8.54
CA ILE A 98 8.50 5.40 -7.72
C ILE A 98 8.38 6.36 -6.52
N PHE A 99 7.88 7.58 -6.74
CA PHE A 99 7.64 8.54 -5.66
C PHE A 99 6.61 8.03 -4.64
N ILE A 100 5.52 7.38 -5.08
CA ILE A 100 4.54 6.76 -4.17
C ILE A 100 5.21 5.64 -3.34
N GLY A 101 6.01 4.77 -3.96
CA GLY A 101 6.75 3.72 -3.25
C GLY A 101 7.77 4.26 -2.24
N LYS A 102 8.35 5.43 -2.50
CA LYS A 102 9.22 6.19 -1.57
C LYS A 102 8.43 7.03 -0.53
N LYS A 103 7.10 6.94 -0.52
CA LYS A 103 6.19 7.75 0.32
C LYS A 103 6.30 9.26 0.09
N GLN A 104 6.87 9.67 -1.05
CA GLN A 104 7.00 11.05 -1.56
C GLN A 104 5.70 11.47 -2.26
N PHE A 105 4.61 11.49 -1.49
CA PHE A 105 3.26 11.64 -2.05
C PHE A 105 3.00 13.03 -2.65
N VAL A 106 3.65 14.09 -2.13
CA VAL A 106 3.48 15.46 -2.65
C VAL A 106 4.14 15.58 -4.02
N GLU A 107 5.34 15.04 -4.17
CA GLU A 107 6.11 14.98 -5.41
C GLU A 107 5.37 14.16 -6.48
N ALA A 108 4.81 13.01 -6.10
CA ALA A 108 3.95 12.21 -6.96
C ALA A 108 2.70 12.99 -7.42
N ILE A 109 1.98 13.64 -6.49
CA ILE A 109 0.79 14.44 -6.83
C ILE A 109 1.16 15.58 -7.78
N ASN A 110 2.18 16.38 -7.46
CA ASN A 110 2.62 17.50 -8.29
C ASN A 110 3.05 17.05 -9.69
N LEU A 111 3.75 15.91 -9.82
CA LEU A 111 4.13 15.35 -11.12
C LEU A 111 2.90 14.90 -11.93
N LEU A 112 1.95 14.19 -11.32
CA LEU A 112 0.71 13.77 -11.98
C LEU A 112 -0.12 14.98 -12.43
N SER A 113 -0.29 16.00 -11.58
CA SER A 113 -1.03 17.23 -11.91
C SER A 113 -0.43 17.97 -13.10
N ARG A 114 0.89 18.22 -13.08
CA ARG A 114 1.61 18.89 -14.18
C ARG A 114 1.53 18.08 -15.47
N THR A 115 1.61 16.76 -15.39
CA THR A 115 1.51 15.85 -16.55
C THR A 115 0.13 15.91 -17.20
N LEU A 116 -0.95 15.91 -16.39
CA LEU A 116 -2.32 16.08 -16.88
C LEU A 116 -2.52 17.47 -17.53
N LEU A 117 -2.03 18.54 -16.90
CA LEU A 117 -2.17 19.91 -17.40
C LEU A 117 -1.48 20.10 -18.76
N LEU A 118 -0.26 19.58 -18.93
CA LEU A 118 0.51 19.69 -20.17
C LEU A 118 -0.09 18.87 -21.34
N SER A 119 -1.02 17.96 -21.03
CA SER A 119 -1.53 16.95 -21.97
C SER A 119 -3.04 17.06 -22.19
N GLU A 120 -3.68 18.15 -21.75
CA GLU A 120 -5.14 18.34 -21.76
C GLU A 120 -5.79 18.11 -23.14
N ASN A 121 -5.08 18.46 -24.23
CA ASN A 121 -5.56 18.31 -25.60
C ASN A 121 -5.14 16.98 -26.27
N TYR A 122 -4.49 16.07 -25.55
CA TYR A 122 -3.99 14.80 -26.07
C TYR A 122 -4.88 13.65 -25.55
N ASN A 123 -5.34 12.76 -26.45
CA ASN A 123 -6.25 11.66 -26.08
C ASN A 123 -5.52 10.31 -26.15
N ASN A 124 -5.05 9.83 -25.01
CA ASN A 124 -4.34 8.56 -24.87
C ASN A 124 -4.83 7.82 -23.61
N SER A 125 -4.83 6.49 -23.64
CA SER A 125 -5.23 5.66 -22.50
C SER A 125 -4.39 5.93 -21.25
N ILE A 126 -3.10 6.21 -21.39
CA ILE A 126 -2.19 6.48 -20.25
C ILE A 126 -2.64 7.69 -19.42
N LEU A 127 -3.31 8.69 -20.02
CA LEU A 127 -3.82 9.85 -19.28
C LEU A 127 -5.00 9.49 -18.36
N ARG A 128 -5.75 8.43 -18.70
CA ARG A 128 -6.79 7.88 -17.82
C ARG A 128 -6.13 7.16 -16.64
N ASP A 129 -5.09 6.39 -16.90
CA ASP A 129 -4.33 5.68 -15.87
C ASP A 129 -3.61 6.66 -14.92
N ILE A 130 -3.06 7.76 -15.44
CA ILE A 130 -2.47 8.89 -14.67
C ILE A 130 -3.53 9.55 -13.78
N SER A 131 -4.70 9.87 -14.33
CA SER A 131 -5.81 10.48 -13.60
C SER A 131 -6.38 9.56 -12.51
N GLU A 132 -6.56 8.27 -12.83
CA GLU A 132 -6.99 7.25 -11.87
C GLU A 132 -5.95 7.04 -10.76
N LEU A 133 -4.65 7.03 -11.10
CA LEU A 133 -3.57 6.96 -10.13
C LEU A 133 -3.57 8.16 -9.18
N GLN A 134 -3.74 9.39 -9.71
CA GLN A 134 -3.83 10.61 -8.91
C GLN A 134 -5.03 10.55 -7.95
N HIS A 135 -6.20 10.13 -8.42
CA HIS A 135 -7.39 10.00 -7.58
C HIS A 135 -7.22 8.95 -6.48
N LYS A 136 -6.70 7.76 -6.81
CA LYS A 136 -6.39 6.72 -5.81
C LYS A 136 -5.36 7.19 -4.79
N LEU A 137 -4.31 7.89 -5.23
CA LEU A 137 -3.30 8.46 -4.35
C LEU A 137 -3.90 9.48 -3.36
N ILE A 138 -4.72 10.42 -3.85
CA ILE A 138 -5.42 11.39 -3.00
C ILE A 138 -6.32 10.66 -1.99
N ALA A 139 -7.09 9.66 -2.44
CA ALA A 139 -7.96 8.85 -1.57
C ALA A 139 -7.16 8.10 -0.47
N TYR A 140 -5.98 7.58 -0.81
CA TYR A 140 -5.10 6.84 0.09
C TYR A 140 -4.52 7.68 1.24
N LEU A 141 -4.29 8.99 1.03
CA LEU A 141 -3.64 9.86 2.01
C LEU A 141 -4.31 9.84 3.40
N SER A 142 -3.50 9.59 4.43
CA SER A 142 -3.89 9.76 5.84
C SER A 142 -4.18 11.23 6.18
N PHE A 143 -4.86 11.49 7.30
CA PHE A 143 -5.18 12.85 7.74
C PHE A 143 -3.94 13.76 7.83
N ASN A 144 -2.85 13.27 8.42
CA ASN A 144 -1.60 14.02 8.54
C ASN A 144 -0.92 14.22 7.17
N GLN A 145 -0.96 13.23 6.28
CA GLN A 145 -0.44 13.36 4.92
C GLN A 145 -1.24 14.38 4.10
N ARG A 146 -2.57 14.48 4.31
CA ARG A 146 -3.41 15.51 3.69
C ARG A 146 -3.07 16.91 4.19
N LEU A 147 -2.82 17.10 5.49
CA LEU A 147 -2.33 18.38 6.03
C LEU A 147 -0.99 18.80 5.38
N THR A 148 -0.05 17.86 5.20
CA THR A 148 1.21 18.13 4.48
C THR A 148 0.97 18.45 3.01
N ALA A 149 0.13 17.68 2.32
CA ALA A 149 -0.18 17.89 0.91
C ALA A 149 -0.88 19.25 0.65
N ILE A 150 -1.80 19.65 1.52
CA ILE A 150 -2.45 20.98 1.46
C ILE A 150 -1.40 22.11 1.52
N ARG A 151 -0.31 21.94 2.27
CA ARG A 151 0.78 22.93 2.40
C ARG A 151 1.79 22.95 1.25
N SER A 152 1.86 21.90 0.43
CA SER A 152 3.02 21.68 -0.46
C SER A 152 2.67 21.19 -1.86
N VAL A 153 1.40 20.89 -2.16
CA VAL A 153 0.92 20.68 -3.52
C VAL A 153 0.76 22.04 -4.21
N ASP A 154 1.33 22.18 -5.41
CA ASP A 154 1.40 23.43 -6.15
C ASP A 154 0.01 23.86 -6.68
N ASP A 155 -0.75 22.88 -7.15
CA ASP A 155 -2.05 23.08 -7.82
C ASP A 155 -3.18 23.29 -6.80
N GLU A 156 -3.82 24.46 -6.88
CA GLU A 156 -4.94 24.86 -6.03
C GLU A 156 -6.16 23.93 -6.17
N ASN A 157 -6.50 23.50 -7.39
CA ASN A 157 -7.62 22.61 -7.63
C ASN A 157 -7.42 21.26 -6.93
N ILE A 158 -6.16 20.82 -6.85
CA ILE A 158 -5.79 19.57 -6.18
C ILE A 158 -5.78 19.75 -4.66
N ARG A 159 -5.30 20.88 -4.12
CA ARG A 159 -5.47 21.21 -2.69
C ARG A 159 -6.96 21.20 -2.29
N ASN A 160 -7.81 21.82 -3.11
CA ASN A 160 -9.26 21.84 -2.92
C ASN A 160 -9.84 20.41 -2.98
N LYS A 161 -9.43 19.59 -3.95
CA LYS A 161 -9.83 18.18 -4.06
C LYS A 161 -9.43 17.33 -2.85
N ILE A 162 -8.22 17.52 -2.30
CA ILE A 162 -7.74 16.80 -1.11
C ILE A 162 -8.65 17.02 0.11
N VAL A 163 -9.22 18.22 0.27
CA VAL A 163 -10.19 18.52 1.34
C VAL A 163 -11.59 17.97 1.01
N LEU A 164 -12.08 18.17 -0.21
CA LEU A 164 -13.44 17.76 -0.60
C LEU A 164 -13.61 16.23 -0.62
N ASP A 165 -12.64 15.49 -1.17
CA ASP A 165 -12.66 14.02 -1.16
C ASP A 165 -12.63 13.47 0.29
N TYR A 166 -12.07 14.21 1.25
CA TYR A 166 -12.06 13.80 2.66
C TYR A 166 -13.38 14.10 3.38
N TYR A 167 -14.03 15.23 3.08
CA TYR A 167 -15.26 15.64 3.77
C TYR A 167 -16.41 14.65 3.57
N SER A 168 -16.48 13.99 2.41
CA SER A 168 -17.52 13.00 2.09
C SER A 168 -17.41 11.70 2.92
N ASP A 169 -16.21 11.32 3.32
CA ASP A 169 -15.91 9.96 3.81
C ASP A 169 -15.53 9.88 5.31
N TYR A 170 -15.18 11.01 5.95
CA TYR A 170 -14.52 11.04 7.27
C TYR A 170 -15.25 11.90 8.32
N PRO A 171 -14.92 11.74 9.62
CA PRO A 171 -15.58 12.49 10.71
C PRO A 171 -15.45 14.01 10.55
N GLN A 172 -16.56 14.71 10.77
CA GLN A 172 -16.69 16.16 10.56
C GLN A 172 -15.58 16.98 11.25
N ALA A 173 -15.17 16.62 12.46
CA ALA A 173 -14.10 17.32 13.18
C ALA A 173 -12.74 17.27 12.49
N GLN A 174 -12.37 16.15 11.86
CA GLN A 174 -11.13 16.05 11.09
C GLN A 174 -11.27 16.80 9.76
N ALA A 175 -12.43 16.72 9.10
CA ALA A 175 -12.70 17.45 7.87
C ALA A 175 -12.64 18.98 8.06
N THR A 176 -13.18 19.50 9.18
CA THR A 176 -13.05 20.93 9.54
C THR A 176 -11.60 21.35 9.72
N ARG A 177 -10.73 20.51 10.30
CA ARG A 177 -9.30 20.86 10.46
C ARG A 177 -8.52 20.91 9.14
N LEU A 178 -8.84 20.04 8.17
CA LEU A 178 -8.24 20.14 6.83
C LEU A 178 -8.69 21.43 6.11
N LEU A 179 -9.94 21.81 6.30
CA LEU A 179 -10.51 23.05 5.81
C LEU A 179 -9.85 24.30 6.43
N GLU A 180 -9.71 24.34 7.76
CA GLU A 180 -9.01 25.41 8.47
C GLU A 180 -7.58 25.59 7.94
N GLU A 181 -6.87 24.49 7.67
CA GLU A 181 -5.53 24.55 7.09
C GLU A 181 -5.53 25.11 5.66
N LEU A 182 -6.48 24.71 4.81
CA LEU A 182 -6.64 25.25 3.46
C LEU A 182 -6.92 26.77 3.48
N MET A 183 -7.81 27.22 4.37
CA MET A 183 -8.16 28.65 4.53
C MET A 183 -7.01 29.51 5.06
N ARG A 184 -5.99 28.92 5.71
CA ARG A 184 -4.77 29.63 6.12
C ARG A 184 -3.80 29.86 4.97
N ILE A 185 -3.89 29.03 3.92
CA ILE A 185 -3.06 29.15 2.71
C ILE A 185 -3.74 30.05 1.69
N ASP A 186 -5.05 29.87 1.51
CA ASP A 186 -5.87 30.72 0.65
C ASP A 186 -7.01 31.37 1.45
N SER A 187 -6.81 32.64 1.80
CA SER A 187 -7.78 33.45 2.52
C SER A 187 -8.93 33.98 1.65
N SER A 188 -8.89 33.75 0.33
CA SER A 188 -9.92 34.18 -0.62
C SER A 188 -10.99 33.12 -0.90
N LEU A 189 -10.74 31.86 -0.47
CA LEU A 189 -11.55 30.71 -0.86
C LEU A 189 -12.97 30.73 -0.24
N ASN A 190 -13.99 30.96 -1.07
CA ASN A 190 -15.38 31.04 -0.61
C ASN A 190 -16.06 29.65 -0.50
N LEU A 191 -15.69 28.91 0.55
CA LEU A 191 -16.11 27.52 0.79
C LEU A 191 -17.57 27.30 1.17
N SER A 192 -18.35 28.37 1.38
CA SER A 192 -19.74 28.31 1.83
C SER A 192 -20.65 27.46 0.91
N GLY A 193 -20.41 27.48 -0.40
CA GLY A 193 -21.14 26.65 -1.38
C GLY A 193 -20.77 25.16 -1.33
N HIS A 194 -19.49 24.85 -1.11
CA HIS A 194 -18.99 23.47 -1.08
C HIS A 194 -19.38 22.77 0.23
N LEU A 195 -19.24 23.46 1.36
CA LEU A 195 -19.68 22.98 2.67
C LEU A 195 -21.17 22.61 2.69
N ARG A 196 -22.05 23.44 2.11
CA ARG A 196 -23.49 23.11 2.07
C ARG A 196 -23.80 21.85 1.26
N ARG A 197 -23.03 21.54 0.22
CA ARG A 197 -23.17 20.31 -0.57
C ARG A 197 -22.65 19.09 0.19
N ALA A 198 -21.44 19.18 0.74
CA ALA A 198 -20.84 18.06 1.46
C ALA A 198 -21.60 17.71 2.76
N SER A 199 -22.12 18.72 3.47
CA SER A 199 -22.94 18.52 4.68
C SER A 199 -24.38 18.04 4.42
N SER A 200 -24.86 18.07 3.17
CA SER A 200 -26.21 17.58 2.81
C SER A 200 -26.21 16.17 2.21
N GLN A 201 -25.04 15.63 1.87
CA GLN A 201 -24.90 14.21 1.53
C GLN A 201 -24.92 13.38 2.82
N LYS A 202 -25.97 12.57 2.99
CA LYS A 202 -26.03 11.61 4.10
C LYS A 202 -24.85 10.63 4.00
N ILE A 203 -23.97 10.68 5.00
CA ILE A 203 -22.84 9.75 5.15
C ILE A 203 -23.38 8.32 5.11
N ASN A 204 -23.07 7.57 4.04
CA ASN A 204 -23.40 6.16 3.98
C ASN A 204 -22.34 5.40 4.79
N VAL A 205 -22.64 5.19 6.08
CA VAL A 205 -21.72 4.69 7.11
C VAL A 205 -21.06 3.35 6.71
N ASN A 206 -21.69 2.58 5.83
CA ASN A 206 -21.19 1.31 5.31
C ASN A 206 -20.03 1.44 4.31
N ASN A 207 -19.73 2.65 3.80
CA ASN A 207 -18.62 2.88 2.86
C ASN A 207 -17.34 3.41 3.55
N ARG A 208 -17.33 3.46 4.89
CA ARG A 208 -16.16 3.87 5.68
C ARG A 208 -14.93 3.01 5.34
N TYR A 209 -13.79 3.68 5.14
CA TYR A 209 -12.44 3.10 5.03
C TYR A 209 -12.08 2.31 3.77
N LYS A 210 -12.71 2.57 2.60
CA LYS A 210 -12.18 2.03 1.32
C LYS A 210 -10.95 2.80 0.80
N ARG A 211 -9.91 2.93 1.64
CA ARG A 211 -8.57 3.41 1.21
C ARG A 211 -7.92 2.33 0.35
N GLU A 212 -8.04 2.46 -0.97
CA GLU A 212 -7.33 1.57 -1.88
C GLU A 212 -5.89 2.03 -2.08
N TYR A 213 -4.93 1.13 -1.81
CA TYR A 213 -3.52 1.38 -2.12
C TYR A 213 -3.34 1.62 -3.63
N PRO A 214 -2.55 2.62 -4.07
CA PRO A 214 -2.37 2.94 -5.48
C PRO A 214 -1.94 1.75 -6.34
N THR A 215 -2.63 1.55 -7.46
CA THR A 215 -2.33 0.49 -8.44
C THR A 215 -1.02 0.77 -9.18
N GLY A 216 -0.28 -0.28 -9.53
CA GLY A 216 1.02 -0.23 -10.18
C GLY A 216 2.20 -0.47 -9.23
N ASN A 217 1.99 -0.43 -7.92
CA ASN A 217 3.05 -0.55 -6.91
C ASN A 217 3.12 -1.95 -6.25
N ILE A 218 4.30 -2.23 -5.70
CA ILE A 218 4.58 -3.41 -4.88
C ILE A 218 4.44 -3.02 -3.40
N ILE A 219 3.58 -3.72 -2.67
CA ILE A 219 3.41 -3.57 -1.22
C ILE A 219 4.53 -4.37 -0.53
N ASN A 220 5.40 -3.71 0.22
CA ASN A 220 6.47 -4.33 0.99
C ASN A 220 5.94 -4.73 2.37
N MET A 221 5.74 -6.03 2.58
CA MET A 221 5.24 -6.58 3.83
C MET A 221 6.40 -7.13 4.66
N GLY A 222 6.67 -6.48 5.80
CA GLY A 222 7.63 -6.96 6.79
C GLY A 222 6.99 -8.04 7.65
N VAL A 223 7.65 -9.19 7.80
CA VAL A 223 7.14 -10.32 8.60
C VAL A 223 8.07 -10.52 9.79
N LEU A 224 7.69 -9.92 10.91
CA LEU A 224 8.48 -9.85 12.14
C LEU A 224 8.20 -11.06 13.03
N LEU A 225 9.05 -12.09 12.97
CA LEU A 225 8.86 -13.34 13.71
C LEU A 225 10.19 -13.87 14.31
N PRO A 226 10.14 -14.61 15.44
CA PRO A 226 11.32 -15.23 16.03
C PRO A 226 12.06 -16.20 15.08
N SER A 227 13.39 -16.22 15.17
CA SER A 227 14.34 -16.92 14.29
C SER A 227 14.07 -18.42 14.11
N PHE A 228 13.42 -18.84 13.03
CA PHE A 228 12.94 -20.23 12.87
C PHE A 228 13.92 -21.20 12.16
N ALA A 229 15.22 -20.93 12.25
CA ALA A 229 16.30 -21.73 11.65
C ALA A 229 16.14 -23.25 11.90
N ARG A 230 16.58 -24.07 10.94
CA ARG A 230 16.22 -25.51 10.82
C ARG A 230 16.52 -26.37 12.05
N SER A 231 17.44 -25.97 12.93
CA SER A 231 17.84 -26.73 14.14
C SER A 231 16.96 -26.49 15.37
N ALA A 232 16.11 -25.46 15.40
CA ALA A 232 15.23 -25.18 16.53
C ALA A 232 13.90 -25.95 16.40
N ASN A 233 13.72 -26.99 17.21
CA ASN A 233 12.46 -27.75 17.28
C ASN A 233 11.27 -26.89 17.79
N ASP A 234 11.55 -25.89 18.62
CA ASP A 234 10.53 -25.12 19.35
C ASP A 234 9.92 -23.94 18.57
N LYS A 235 10.23 -23.80 17.27
CA LYS A 235 9.80 -22.65 16.44
C LYS A 235 8.92 -23.04 15.24
N SER A 236 8.13 -24.09 15.42
CA SER A 236 7.12 -24.55 14.46
C SER A 236 6.08 -23.46 14.14
N VAL A 237 5.68 -22.64 15.12
CA VAL A 237 4.67 -21.58 14.98
C VAL A 237 5.12 -20.49 14.00
N SER A 238 6.29 -19.89 14.21
CA SER A 238 6.86 -18.89 13.29
C SER A 238 7.00 -19.43 11.86
N ARG A 239 7.47 -20.68 11.73
CA ARG A 239 7.65 -21.35 10.43
C ARG A 239 6.31 -21.61 9.73
N GLY A 240 5.29 -22.05 10.47
CA GLY A 240 3.94 -22.29 9.96
C GLY A 240 3.29 -21.00 9.46
N LEU A 241 3.37 -19.92 10.25
CA LEU A 241 2.84 -18.61 9.87
C LEU A 241 3.56 -18.03 8.64
N TYR A 242 4.90 -18.08 8.61
CA TYR A 242 5.67 -17.58 7.45
C TYR A 242 5.37 -18.38 6.17
N ASN A 243 5.27 -19.71 6.27
CA ASN A 243 4.90 -20.56 5.13
C ASN A 243 3.46 -20.30 4.64
N GLY A 244 2.51 -20.08 5.57
CA GLY A 244 1.14 -19.68 5.22
C GLY A 244 1.12 -18.36 4.45
N LEU A 245 1.82 -17.34 4.96
CA LEU A 245 1.96 -16.04 4.30
C LEU A 245 2.59 -16.16 2.91
N LEU A 246 3.65 -16.97 2.74
CA LEU A 246 4.26 -17.23 1.43
C LEU A 246 3.25 -17.78 0.42
N ILE A 247 2.47 -18.79 0.81
CA ILE A 247 1.45 -19.42 -0.07
C ILE A 247 0.36 -18.41 -0.44
N SER A 248 -0.18 -17.67 0.54
CA SER A 248 -1.21 -16.67 0.29
C SER A 248 -0.72 -15.49 -0.57
N VAL A 249 0.54 -15.07 -0.39
CA VAL A 249 1.14 -14.01 -1.21
C VAL A 249 1.43 -14.49 -2.62
N ASP A 250 1.87 -15.74 -2.82
CA ASP A 250 2.03 -16.31 -4.17
C ASP A 250 0.69 -16.39 -4.90
N GLU A 251 -0.37 -16.87 -4.24
CA GLU A 251 -1.72 -16.91 -4.81
C GLU A 251 -2.25 -15.51 -5.14
N PHE A 252 -2.09 -14.55 -4.23
CA PHE A 252 -2.46 -13.14 -4.47
C PHE A 252 -1.68 -12.55 -5.66
N ASN A 253 -0.37 -12.76 -5.71
CA ASN A 253 0.50 -12.28 -6.78
C ASN A 253 0.21 -12.95 -8.12
N ARG A 254 -0.25 -14.20 -8.14
CA ARG A 254 -0.64 -14.90 -9.37
C ARG A 254 -1.98 -14.39 -9.93
N THR A 255 -2.90 -13.99 -9.05
CA THR A 255 -4.26 -13.58 -9.42
C THR A 255 -4.43 -12.07 -9.68
N ASN A 256 -3.59 -11.22 -9.06
CA ASN A 256 -3.64 -9.76 -9.21
C ASN A 256 -2.52 -9.27 -10.15
N THR A 257 -2.84 -8.41 -11.12
CA THR A 257 -1.86 -7.94 -12.14
C THR A 257 -1.52 -6.45 -12.06
N ASP A 258 -2.24 -5.73 -11.20
CA ASP A 258 -2.15 -4.31 -10.89
C ASP A 258 -1.54 -4.03 -9.50
N ARG A 259 -1.48 -5.05 -8.63
CA ARG A 259 -0.91 -4.97 -7.27
C ARG A 259 -0.13 -6.25 -6.99
N LYS A 260 1.02 -6.13 -6.32
CA LYS A 260 1.84 -7.26 -5.86
C LYS A 260 2.25 -7.04 -4.41
N ILE A 261 2.52 -8.13 -3.69
CA ILE A 261 3.08 -8.11 -2.33
C ILE A 261 4.46 -8.75 -2.37
N LYS A 262 5.45 -8.10 -1.75
CA LYS A 262 6.79 -8.64 -1.51
C LYS A 262 6.97 -8.88 -0.01
N LEU A 263 7.21 -10.13 0.38
CA LEU A 263 7.51 -10.48 1.77
C LEU A 263 8.99 -10.21 2.08
N HIS A 264 9.23 -9.59 3.22
CA HIS A 264 10.55 -9.39 3.81
C HIS A 264 10.55 -10.05 5.20
N TYR A 265 11.36 -11.09 5.40
CA TYR A 265 11.49 -11.70 6.72
C TYR A 265 12.33 -10.82 7.65
N LEU A 266 11.82 -10.55 8.85
CA LEU A 266 12.50 -9.78 9.89
C LEU A 266 12.63 -10.65 11.14
N ASP A 267 13.86 -10.91 11.57
CA ASP A 267 14.13 -11.74 12.74
C ASP A 267 13.94 -10.93 14.04
N SER A 268 12.87 -11.21 14.78
CA SER A 268 12.58 -10.49 16.04
C SER A 268 13.56 -10.81 17.16
N ASP A 269 14.30 -11.94 17.07
CA ASP A 269 15.30 -12.30 18.07
C ASP A 269 16.60 -11.50 17.85
N GLU A 270 16.97 -11.25 16.59
CA GLU A 270 18.15 -10.45 16.21
C GLU A 270 18.01 -8.99 16.68
N ILE A 271 16.85 -8.37 16.44
CA ILE A 271 16.60 -6.97 16.83
C ILE A 271 16.13 -6.81 18.28
N LYS A 272 15.99 -7.89 19.06
CA LYS A 272 15.37 -7.90 20.40
C LYS A 272 15.97 -6.87 21.37
N ASN A 273 17.28 -6.67 21.35
CA ASN A 273 17.99 -5.74 22.25
C ASN A 273 17.68 -4.25 21.97
N ASN A 274 17.14 -3.91 20.80
CA ASN A 274 16.63 -2.58 20.48
C ASN A 274 15.55 -2.69 19.39
N LEU A 275 14.42 -3.28 19.76
CA LEU A 275 13.33 -3.67 18.86
C LEU A 275 12.83 -2.49 18.00
N ARG A 276 12.70 -1.29 18.60
CA ARG A 276 12.27 -0.07 17.91
C ARG A 276 13.29 0.41 16.87
N SER A 277 14.57 0.56 17.22
CA SER A 277 15.58 1.04 16.25
C SER A 277 15.90 0.00 15.17
N GLY A 278 15.85 -1.30 15.49
CA GLY A 278 15.99 -2.37 14.50
C GLY A 278 14.85 -2.36 13.49
N LEU A 279 13.61 -2.23 13.98
CA LEU A 279 12.42 -2.15 13.12
C LEU A 279 12.40 -0.86 12.28
N GLN A 280 12.77 0.29 12.84
CA GLN A 280 12.91 1.55 12.08
C GLN A 280 13.87 1.38 10.89
N ARG A 281 15.06 0.80 11.13
CA ARG A 281 16.05 0.57 10.07
C ARG A 281 15.48 -0.32 8.97
N ALA A 282 14.82 -1.42 9.34
CA ALA A 282 14.20 -2.32 8.37
C ALA A 282 13.07 -1.63 7.57
N ILE A 283 12.27 -0.78 8.21
CA ILE A 283 11.24 0.03 7.52
C ILE A 283 11.88 0.93 6.47
N ASP A 284 12.97 1.63 6.81
CA ASP A 284 13.62 2.59 5.93
C ASP A 284 14.39 1.92 4.78
N GLU A 285 15.16 0.87 5.07
CA GLU A 285 15.97 0.15 4.07
C GLU A 285 15.11 -0.66 3.09
N LEU A 286 14.01 -1.28 3.56
CA LEU A 286 13.16 -2.17 2.77
C LEU A 286 11.86 -1.52 2.31
N ASN A 287 11.65 -0.23 2.65
CA ASN A 287 10.45 0.57 2.34
C ASN A 287 9.15 -0.10 2.80
N ILE A 288 9.12 -0.65 4.02
CA ILE A 288 7.99 -1.45 4.52
C ILE A 288 6.69 -0.63 4.57
N ASP A 289 5.63 -1.16 3.97
CA ASP A 289 4.28 -0.58 3.91
C ASP A 289 3.36 -1.12 5.02
N VAL A 290 3.55 -2.39 5.41
CA VAL A 290 2.73 -3.12 6.40
C VAL A 290 3.60 -4.14 7.14
N ILE A 291 3.34 -4.35 8.42
CA ILE A 291 4.03 -5.34 9.24
C ILE A 291 3.05 -6.43 9.68
N VAL A 292 3.47 -7.69 9.61
CA VAL A 292 2.80 -8.84 10.22
C VAL A 292 3.69 -9.43 11.30
N GLY A 293 3.15 -9.59 12.51
CA GLY A 293 3.90 -9.85 13.73
C GLY A 293 4.10 -8.58 14.56
N PRO A 294 4.75 -8.67 15.75
CA PRO A 294 5.32 -9.86 16.36
C PRO A 294 4.26 -10.83 16.90
N LEU A 295 4.70 -11.99 17.37
CA LEU A 295 3.81 -13.04 17.91
C LEU A 295 3.34 -12.76 19.33
N PHE A 296 4.14 -12.06 20.13
CA PHE A 296 3.96 -11.90 21.57
C PHE A 296 3.32 -10.54 21.90
N SER A 297 2.29 -10.53 22.74
CA SER A 297 1.53 -9.34 23.14
C SER A 297 2.43 -8.21 23.64
N GLU A 298 3.41 -8.54 24.48
CA GLU A 298 4.35 -7.63 25.11
C GLU A 298 5.15 -6.85 24.06
N GLN A 299 5.54 -7.52 22.96
CA GLN A 299 6.27 -6.88 21.86
C GLN A 299 5.36 -5.99 20.98
N VAL A 300 4.05 -6.25 20.95
CA VAL A 300 3.08 -5.37 20.28
C VAL A 300 2.88 -4.11 21.11
N GLU A 301 2.71 -4.25 22.43
CA GLU A 301 2.60 -3.14 23.39
C GLU A 301 3.85 -2.24 23.37
N ASP A 302 5.05 -2.84 23.34
CA ASP A 302 6.32 -2.11 23.17
C ASP A 302 6.43 -1.31 21.86
N LEU A 303 5.70 -1.71 20.81
CA LEU A 303 5.76 -1.11 19.48
C LEU A 303 4.57 -0.21 19.15
N SER A 304 3.46 -0.27 19.91
CA SER A 304 2.17 0.32 19.53
C SER A 304 2.24 1.80 19.16
N THR A 305 2.76 2.61 20.09
CA THR A 305 2.94 4.07 19.94
C THR A 305 3.96 4.45 18.86
N PHE A 306 4.85 3.53 18.49
CA PHE A 306 5.85 3.75 17.44
C PHE A 306 5.23 3.53 16.04
N VAL A 307 4.46 2.46 15.86
CA VAL A 307 3.86 2.12 14.55
C VAL A 307 2.69 3.04 14.18
N ASP A 308 1.88 3.44 15.17
CA ASP A 308 0.85 4.46 14.99
C ASP A 308 1.42 5.80 14.51
N ARG A 309 2.56 6.23 15.09
CA ARG A 309 3.24 7.48 14.71
C ARG A 309 3.72 7.46 13.26
N LEU A 310 4.19 6.29 12.81
CA LEU A 310 4.62 6.07 11.42
C LEU A 310 3.44 5.85 10.46
N ALA A 311 2.22 5.68 10.98
CA ALA A 311 1.03 5.31 10.21
C ALA A 311 1.22 4.03 9.38
N ILE A 312 1.97 3.05 9.92
CA ILE A 312 2.22 1.76 9.28
C ILE A 312 1.27 0.72 9.88
N PRO A 313 0.35 0.13 9.09
CA PRO A 313 -0.51 -0.95 9.55
C PRO A 313 0.29 -2.12 10.11
N PHE A 314 -0.13 -2.61 11.27
CA PHE A 314 0.62 -3.54 12.09
C PHE A 314 -0.31 -4.66 12.56
N ILE A 315 -0.10 -5.86 12.01
CA ILE A 315 -1.02 -6.98 12.12
C ILE A 315 -0.46 -7.97 13.15
N ALA A 316 -1.06 -8.01 14.35
CA ALA A 316 -0.71 -8.96 15.40
C ALA A 316 -1.44 -10.29 15.18
N PRO A 317 -0.75 -11.38 14.79
CA PRO A 317 -1.40 -12.62 14.35
C PRO A 317 -1.86 -13.51 15.51
N LEU A 318 -1.18 -13.45 16.68
CA LEU A 318 -1.42 -14.32 17.84
C LEU A 318 -1.61 -13.58 19.16
N ALA A 319 -1.45 -12.24 19.18
CA ALA A 319 -1.69 -11.45 20.37
C ALA A 319 -3.18 -11.50 20.75
N ASN A 320 -3.46 -11.68 22.05
CA ASN A 320 -4.79 -12.01 22.54
C ASN A 320 -5.31 -11.08 23.65
N THR A 321 -4.48 -10.16 24.15
CA THR A 321 -4.87 -9.21 25.19
C THR A 321 -5.88 -8.20 24.62
N PHE A 322 -7.03 -8.07 25.28
CA PHE A 322 -8.23 -7.37 24.79
C PHE A 322 -8.00 -5.94 24.30
N ASP A 323 -7.03 -5.25 24.89
CA ASP A 323 -6.84 -3.80 24.74
C ASP A 323 -5.68 -3.41 23.79
N ILE A 324 -5.02 -4.37 23.13
CA ILE A 324 -3.87 -4.08 22.25
C ILE A 324 -4.23 -3.18 21.06
N SER A 325 -5.44 -3.30 20.51
CA SER A 325 -5.98 -2.38 19.51
C SER A 325 -6.81 -1.24 20.12
N GLY A 326 -6.92 -1.19 21.45
CA GLY A 326 -7.71 -0.22 22.20
C GLY A 326 -7.11 1.19 22.15
N GLY A 327 -7.50 1.97 21.14
CA GLY A 327 -7.01 3.34 20.96
C GLY A 327 -5.82 3.48 20.01
N HIS A 328 -5.49 2.42 19.25
CA HIS A 328 -4.44 2.42 18.25
C HIS A 328 -5.03 2.30 16.83
N ASP A 329 -4.85 3.34 16.00
CA ASP A 329 -5.47 3.44 14.66
C ASP A 329 -4.87 2.47 13.63
N PHE A 330 -3.64 1.99 13.86
CA PHE A 330 -2.89 1.17 12.91
C PHE A 330 -2.65 -0.28 13.36
N ILE A 331 -3.12 -0.68 14.55
CA ILE A 331 -2.90 -2.03 15.09
C ILE A 331 -4.13 -2.90 14.85
N LEU A 332 -3.92 -4.01 14.15
CA LEU A 332 -4.96 -4.97 13.80
C LEU A 332 -4.67 -6.32 14.46
N GLN A 333 -5.51 -6.69 15.44
CA GLN A 333 -5.45 -7.99 16.08
C GLN A 333 -6.31 -8.99 15.29
N ILE A 334 -5.70 -10.08 14.78
CA ILE A 334 -6.45 -11.12 14.03
C ILE A 334 -7.07 -12.15 14.98
N ASN A 335 -6.36 -12.54 16.05
CA ASN A 335 -6.81 -13.59 16.94
C ASN A 335 -7.82 -13.01 17.97
N PRO A 336 -9.05 -13.55 18.10
CA PRO A 336 -10.01 -13.02 19.06
C PRO A 336 -9.51 -13.14 20.50
N SER A 337 -9.62 -12.03 21.23
CA SER A 337 -9.34 -11.95 22.66
C SER A 337 -10.16 -12.94 23.47
N PHE A 338 -9.62 -13.39 24.60
CA PHE A 338 -10.21 -14.40 25.48
C PHE A 338 -11.66 -14.03 25.87
N GLU A 339 -11.89 -12.76 26.19
CA GLU A 339 -13.18 -12.19 26.54
C GLU A 339 -14.16 -12.20 25.37
N SER A 340 -13.67 -11.95 24.15
CA SER A 340 -14.49 -12.00 22.93
C SER A 340 -14.95 -13.43 22.63
N ARG A 341 -14.06 -14.42 22.80
CA ARG A 341 -14.38 -15.83 22.65
C ARG A 341 -15.39 -16.31 23.70
N GLY A 342 -15.22 -15.93 24.96
CA GLY A 342 -16.15 -16.28 26.04
C GLY A 342 -17.56 -15.77 25.76
N ARG A 343 -17.68 -14.47 25.44
CA ARG A 343 -18.97 -13.86 25.05
C ARG A 343 -19.58 -14.51 23.81
N GLN A 344 -18.78 -14.80 22.78
CA GLN A 344 -19.31 -15.42 21.56
C GLN A 344 -19.74 -16.88 21.80
N THR A 345 -19.04 -17.61 22.67
CA THR A 345 -19.40 -18.98 23.07
C THR A 345 -20.70 -19.00 23.87
N ALA A 346 -20.89 -18.04 24.79
CA ALA A 346 -22.15 -17.83 25.49
C ALA A 346 -23.31 -17.53 24.53
N ARG A 347 -23.09 -16.63 23.56
CA ARG A 347 -24.08 -16.30 22.52
C ARG A 347 -24.45 -17.50 21.66
N ILE A 348 -23.50 -18.38 21.30
CA ILE A 348 -23.79 -19.62 20.58
C ILE A 348 -24.61 -20.57 21.47
N ALA A 349 -24.23 -20.73 22.73
CA ALA A 349 -24.92 -21.62 23.67
C ALA A 349 -26.38 -21.20 23.92
N ILE A 350 -26.65 -19.91 24.10
CA ILE A 350 -28.00 -19.36 24.28
C ILE A 350 -28.77 -19.33 22.94
N ASN A 351 -28.23 -18.66 21.92
CA ASN A 351 -29.01 -18.31 20.73
C ASN A 351 -29.10 -19.45 19.73
N SER A 352 -28.04 -20.23 19.56
CA SER A 352 -27.98 -21.33 18.59
C SER A 352 -28.37 -22.68 19.22
N LEU A 353 -27.83 -22.98 20.40
CA LEU A 353 -28.04 -24.29 21.07
C LEU A 353 -29.24 -24.31 22.04
N LYS A 354 -29.85 -23.15 22.35
CA LYS A 354 -31.00 -23.01 23.26
C LYS A 354 -30.77 -23.61 24.65
N LEU A 355 -29.55 -23.44 25.16
CA LEU A 355 -29.20 -23.83 26.52
C LEU A 355 -29.61 -22.74 27.51
N HIS A 356 -30.02 -23.15 28.71
CA HIS A 356 -30.57 -22.27 29.75
C HIS A 356 -29.92 -22.45 31.13
N ASN A 357 -29.16 -23.54 31.34
CA ASN A 357 -28.46 -23.83 32.58
C ASN A 357 -26.98 -24.03 32.25
N PHE A 358 -26.09 -23.34 32.96
CA PHE A 358 -24.67 -23.32 32.68
C PHE A 358 -23.86 -23.62 33.94
N GLY A 359 -22.92 -24.54 33.84
CA GLY A 359 -21.83 -24.71 34.80
C GLY A 359 -20.53 -24.32 34.12
N VAL A 360 -19.74 -23.46 34.77
CA VAL A 360 -18.46 -23.00 34.26
C VAL A 360 -17.36 -23.46 35.21
N MET A 361 -16.33 -24.10 34.66
CA MET A 361 -15.16 -24.58 35.41
C MET A 361 -13.90 -24.13 34.67
N THR A 362 -12.91 -23.62 35.41
CA THR A 362 -11.68 -23.07 34.85
C THR A 362 -10.52 -23.19 35.83
N GLU A 363 -9.30 -23.09 35.34
CA GLU A 363 -8.08 -23.07 36.16
C GLU A 363 -7.71 -21.63 36.52
N LYS A 364 -7.59 -21.37 37.83
CA LYS A 364 -7.30 -20.03 38.36
C LYS A 364 -5.89 -19.56 37.97
N GLY A 365 -5.78 -18.28 37.59
CA GLY A 365 -4.53 -17.67 37.14
C GLY A 365 -4.17 -17.97 35.68
N THR A 366 -5.07 -18.61 34.93
CA THR A 366 -4.88 -18.90 33.50
C THR A 366 -5.73 -17.96 32.63
N HIS A 367 -5.36 -17.82 31.35
CA HIS A 367 -6.20 -17.12 30.38
C HIS A 367 -7.59 -17.76 30.19
N GLY A 368 -7.77 -19.02 30.61
CA GLY A 368 -9.08 -19.67 30.66
C GLY A 368 -10.00 -19.07 31.73
N GLU A 369 -9.46 -18.41 32.77
CA GLU A 369 -10.27 -17.70 33.77
C GLU A 369 -10.94 -16.46 33.15
N THR A 370 -10.23 -15.74 32.28
CA THR A 370 -10.75 -14.60 31.51
C THR A 370 -11.87 -15.01 30.54
N ASP A 371 -11.65 -16.09 29.78
CA ASP A 371 -12.63 -16.64 28.83
C ASP A 371 -13.91 -17.11 29.57
N ALA A 372 -13.73 -17.86 30.66
CA ALA A 372 -14.80 -18.34 31.54
C ALA A 372 -15.59 -17.21 32.21
N THR A 373 -14.92 -16.16 32.69
CA THR A 373 -15.57 -15.00 33.32
C THR A 373 -16.42 -14.25 32.30
N ALA A 374 -15.88 -13.97 31.11
CA ALA A 374 -16.61 -13.29 30.06
C ALA A 374 -17.78 -14.11 29.49
N PHE A 375 -17.67 -15.44 29.48
CA PHE A 375 -18.81 -16.34 29.22
C PHE A 375 -19.88 -16.20 30.31
N ALA A 376 -19.49 -16.28 31.59
CA ALA A 376 -20.40 -16.22 32.72
C ALA A 376 -21.18 -14.89 32.78
N GLU A 377 -20.49 -13.77 32.57
CA GLU A 377 -21.12 -12.45 32.46
C GLU A 377 -22.14 -12.39 31.32
N GLU A 378 -21.81 -12.90 30.13
CA GLU A 378 -22.69 -12.83 28.96
C GLU A 378 -23.92 -13.72 29.08
N VAL A 379 -23.85 -14.87 29.77
CA VAL A 379 -25.04 -15.71 30.03
C VAL A 379 -25.95 -15.18 31.14
N THR A 380 -25.55 -14.11 31.84
CA THR A 380 -26.36 -13.43 32.87
C THR A 380 -27.05 -12.15 32.38
N LYS A 381 -26.90 -11.80 31.09
CA LYS A 381 -27.56 -10.66 30.43
C LYS A 381 -28.89 -11.07 29.79
#